data_AF-A0A428PY41-F1
#
_entry.id   AF-A0A428PY41-F1
#
_cell.length_a   1.000
_cell.length_b   1.000
_cell.length_c   1.000
_cell.angle_alpha   90.00
_cell.angle_beta   90.00
_cell.angle_gamma   90.00
#
_symmetry.space_group_name_H-M   'P 1'
#
loop_
_entity.id
_entity.type
_entity.pdbx_description
1 polymer ?
#
loop_
_entity_poly.entity_id
_entity_poly.type
_entity_poly.pdbx_seq_one_letter_code
_entity_poly.pdbx_strand_id
1 'polypeptide(L)' 'MAALAKPAATPKVLPIVMAVGSFAIIAGFVRSQLSITSAKFDRSFSKYNTPESEASRAKTFEGAVENPRTSLFNALGRRQ' A
#
# COMPACT_ATOMS: atom_id res chain seq x y z
N MET A 1 -31.51 21.50 49.81
CA MET A 1 -31.80 22.01 48.46
C MET A 1 -30.71 21.49 47.53
N ALA A 2 -30.96 20.38 46.83
CA ALA A 2 -30.02 19.84 45.85
C ALA A 2 -30.12 20.68 44.57
N ALA A 3 -29.03 21.33 44.18
CA ALA A 3 -28.95 22.04 42.91
C ALA A 3 -29.02 20.99 41.79
N LEU A 4 -30.11 20.98 41.02
CA LEU A 4 -30.20 20.22 39.78
C LEU A 4 -29.08 20.72 38.85
N ALA A 5 -28.11 19.86 38.56
CA ALA A 5 -27.11 20.14 37.55
C ALA A 5 -27.82 20.39 36.21
N LYS A 6 -27.61 21.58 35.65
CA LYS A 6 -28.15 21.96 34.33
C LYS A 6 -27.59 20.99 33.28
N PRO A 7 -28.41 20.39 32.41
CA PRO A 7 -27.89 19.50 31.38
C PRO A 7 -26.91 20.28 30.51
N ALA A 8 -25.66 19.83 30.47
CA ALA A 8 -24.66 20.39 29.59
C ALA A 8 -25.15 20.19 28.16
N ALA A 9 -25.44 21.28 27.45
CA ALA A 9 -25.78 21.22 26.04
C ALA A 9 -24.56 20.66 25.29
N THR A 10 -24.65 19.43 24.80
CA THR A 10 -23.61 18.84 23.97
C THR A 10 -23.48 19.70 22.71
N PRO A 11 -22.29 20.27 22.44
CA PRO A 11 -22.12 21.10 21.27
C PRO A 11 -22.39 20.24 20.04
N LYS A 12 -23.23 20.73 19.11
CA LYS A 12 -23.63 20.02 17.87
C LYS A 12 -22.43 19.59 17.00
N VAL A 13 -21.26 20.17 17.26
CA VAL A 13 -19.99 19.91 16.57
C VAL A 13 -19.26 18.67 17.12
N LEU A 14 -19.54 18.26 18.36
CA LEU A 14 -18.91 17.10 18.99
C LEU A 14 -18.99 15.80 18.15
N PRO A 15 -20.16 15.38 17.61
CA PRO A 15 -20.23 14.18 16.78
C PRO A 15 -19.39 14.28 15.49
N ILE A 16 -19.30 15.48 14.90
CA ILE A 16 -18.50 15.72 13.69
C ILE A 16 -17.01 15.56 14.01
N VAL A 17 -16.54 16.16 15.11
CA VAL A 17 -15.14 16.05 15.54
C VAL A 17 -14.77 14.60 15.85
N MET A 18 -15.66 13.88 16.53
CA MET A 18 -15.47 12.45 16.79
C MET A 18 -15.31 11.66 15.49
N ALA A 19 -16.22 11.86 14.52
CA ALA A 19 -16.16 11.16 13.24
C ALA A 19 -14.85 11.47 12.49
N VAL A 20 -14.49 12.74 12.34
CA VAL A 20 -13.25 13.16 11.67
C VAL A 20 -12.02 12.59 12.36
N GLY A 21 -11.97 12.63 13.69
CA GLY A 21 -10.89 12.04 14.48
C GLY A 21 -10.76 10.54 14.25
N SER A 22 -11.88 9.81 14.28
CA SER A 22 -11.89 8.36 14.01
C SER A 22 -11.40 8.03 12.60
N PHE A 23 -11.85 8.76 11.58
CA PHE A 23 -11.39 8.55 10.20
C PHE A 23 -9.90 8.83 10.04
N ALA A 24 -9.39 9.89 10.66
CA ALA A 24 -7.96 10.22 10.61
C ALA A 24 -7.09 9.11 11.23
N ILE A 25 -7.53 8.54 12.36
CA ILE A 25 -6.84 7.43 13.02
C ILE A 25 -6.81 6.19 12.11
N ILE A 26 -7.96 5.80 11.55
CA ILE A 26 -8.06 4.62 10.67
C ILE A 26 -7.20 4.82 9.41
N ALA A 27 -7.30 5.98 8.76
CA ALA A 27 -6.53 6.30 7.57
C ALA A 27 -5.02 6.27 7.85
N GLY A 28 -4.59 6.82 8.98
CA GLY A 28 -3.19 6.78 9.43
C GLY A 28 -2.70 5.34 9.67
N PHE A 29 -3.52 4.52 10.33
CA PHE A 29 -3.18 3.11 10.57
C PHE A 29 -3.06 2.30 9.27
N VAL A 30 -4.04 2.44 8.36
CA VAL A 30 -4.00 1.77 7.05
C VAL A 30 -2.78 2.21 6.27
N ARG A 31 -2.46 3.51 6.25
CA ARG A 31 -1.27 4.04 5.57
C ARG A 31 0.01 3.45 6.15
N SER A 32 0.12 3.36 7.47
CA SER A 32 1.27 2.75 8.15
C SER A 32 1.45 1.28 7.76
N GLN A 33 0.37 0.50 7.81
CA GLN A 33 0.40 -0.92 7.43
C GLN A 33 0.77 -1.12 5.96
N LEU A 34 0.27 -0.27 5.07
CA LEU A 34 0.63 -0.33 3.65
C LEU A 34 2.13 -0.05 3.45
N SER A 35 2.69 0.94 4.15
CA SER A 35 4.11 1.28 4.08
C SER A 35 5.02 0.18 4.64
N ILE A 36 4.62 -0.46 5.73
CA ILE A 36 5.39 -1.57 6.31
C ILE A 36 5.33 -2.78 5.38
N THR A 37 4.13 -3.06 4.86
CA THR A 37 3.89 -4.20 3.98
C THR A 37 4.57 -4.03 2.64
N SER A 38 4.57 -2.82 2.05
CA SER A 38 5.28 -2.53 0.81
C SER A 38 6.78 -2.75 0.98
N ALA A 39 7.39 -2.24 2.06
CA ALA A 39 8.81 -2.43 2.32
C ALA A 39 9.18 -3.92 2.51
N LYS A 40 8.29 -4.72 3.10
CA LYS A 40 8.47 -6.18 3.19
C LYS A 40 8.39 -6.84 1.81
N PHE A 41 7.39 -6.48 1.01
CA PHE A 41 7.26 -6.99 -0.35
C PHE A 41 8.47 -6.61 -1.22
N ASP A 42 8.93 -5.36 -1.18
CA ASP A 42 10.11 -4.90 -1.90
C ASP A 42 11.36 -5.69 -1.51
N ARG A 43 11.54 -5.97 -0.22
CA ARG A 43 12.64 -6.81 0.27
C ARG A 43 12.52 -8.27 -0.19
N SER A 44 11.32 -8.82 -0.23
CA SER A 44 11.08 -10.16 -0.74
C SER A 44 11.34 -10.23 -2.24
N PHE A 45 10.81 -9.27 -3.03
CA PHE A 45 11.02 -9.21 -4.47
C PHE A 45 12.48 -8.99 -4.82
N SER A 46 13.21 -8.13 -4.10
CA SER A 46 14.65 -7.92 -4.34
C SER A 46 15.47 -9.19 -4.10
N LYS A 47 15.08 -10.04 -3.14
CA LYS A 47 15.72 -11.34 -2.92
C LYS A 47 15.54 -12.31 -4.09
N TYR A 48 14.43 -12.21 -4.81
CA TYR A 48 14.11 -13.07 -5.96
C TYR A 48 14.43 -12.44 -7.32
N ASN A 49 14.91 -11.20 -7.35
CA ASN A 49 15.36 -10.49 -8.54
C ASN A 49 16.88 -10.34 -8.50
N THR A 50 17.60 -11.46 -8.31
CA THR A 50 19.06 -11.49 -8.48
C THR A 50 19.42 -11.68 -9.95
N PRO A 51 20.63 -11.25 -10.39
CA PRO A 51 21.09 -11.50 -11.76
C PRO A 51 21.04 -12.97 -12.16
N GLU A 52 21.34 -13.90 -11.25
CA GLU A 52 21.26 -15.34 -11.57
C GLU A 52 19.82 -15.81 -11.76
N SER A 53 18.89 -15.32 -10.94
CA SER A 53 17.47 -15.65 -11.06
C SER A 53 16.84 -15.07 -12.33
N GLU A 54 17.22 -13.85 -12.71
CA GLU A 54 16.78 -13.21 -13.94
C GLU A 54 17.36 -13.90 -15.17
N ALA A 55 18.63 -14.32 -15.13
CA ALA A 55 19.24 -15.14 -16.17
C ALA A 55 18.51 -16.49 -16.32
N SER A 56 18.12 -17.14 -15.22
CA SER A 56 17.32 -18.37 -15.26
C SER A 56 15.93 -18.14 -15.88
N ARG A 57 15.25 -17.04 -15.54
CA ARG A 57 13.96 -16.65 -16.14
C ARG A 57 14.09 -16.28 -17.62
N ALA A 58 15.22 -15.70 -18.03
CA ALA A 58 15.49 -15.37 -19.43
C ALA A 58 15.64 -16.64 -20.29
N LYS A 59 16.24 -17.70 -19.74
CA LYS A 59 16.39 -19.01 -20.41
C LYS A 59 15.06 -19.65 -20.81
N THR A 60 13.97 -19.40 -20.07
CA THR A 60 12.64 -19.92 -20.43
C THR A 60 12.16 -19.40 -21.79
N PHE A 61 12.70 -18.27 -22.24
CA PHE A 61 12.36 -17.66 -23.53
C PHE A 61 13.46 -17.85 -24.58
N GLU A 62 14.50 -18.63 -24.29
CA GLU A 62 15.50 -19.01 -25.31
C GLU A 62 14.84 -19.87 -26.39
N GLY A 63 14.90 -19.41 -27.63
CA GLY A 63 14.26 -20.06 -28.78
C GLY A 63 12.81 -19.63 -29.07
N ALA A 64 12.25 -18.71 -28.29
CA ALA A 64 10.97 -18.09 -28.63
C ALA A 64 11.10 -17.23 -29.91
N VAL A 65 10.11 -17.29 -30.79
CA VAL A 65 10.06 -16.48 -32.03
C VAL A 65 10.09 -14.98 -31.71
N GLU A 66 9.44 -14.57 -30.62
CA GLU A 66 9.52 -13.23 -30.06
C GLU A 66 9.65 -13.36 -28.54
N ASN A 67 10.67 -12.72 -27.95
CA ASN A 67 10.83 -12.70 -26.51
C ASN A 67 9.86 -11.65 -25.91
N PRO A 68 8.85 -12.06 -25.11
CA PRO A 68 7.86 -11.14 -24.56
C PRO A 68 8.47 -10.09 -23.63
N ARG A 69 9.68 -10.33 -23.09
CA ARG A 69 10.39 -9.37 -22.23
C ARG A 69 10.89 -8.17 -23.01
N THR A 70 11.27 -8.35 -24.28
CA THR A 70 11.77 -7.28 -25.17
C THR A 70 10.71 -6.80 -26.17
N SER A 71 9.51 -7.38 -26.13
CA SER A 71 8.43 -7.01 -27.04
C SER A 71 8.01 -5.55 -26.88
N LEU A 72 7.63 -4.92 -27.99
CA LEU A 72 7.12 -3.55 -28.02
C LEU A 72 5.85 -3.37 -27.17
N PHE A 73 5.11 -4.44 -26.91
CA PHE A 73 3.90 -4.45 -26.08
C PHE A 73 4.21 -4.51 -24.58
N ASN A 74 5.46 -4.82 -24.19
CA ASN A 74 5.88 -4.81 -22.79
C ASN A 74 6.26 -3.39 -22.34
N ALA A 75 5.27 -2.52 -22.16
CA ALA A 75 5.47 -1.15 -21.69
C ALA A 75 6.00 -1.07 -20.25
N LEU A 76 5.69 -2.05 -19.40
CA LEU A 76 6.07 -2.08 -17.98
C LEU A 76 7.50 -2.58 -17.75
N GLY A 77 8.03 -3.44 -18.63
CA GLY A 77 9.39 -3.96 -18.54
C GLY A 77 10.47 -3.04 -19.11
N ARG A 78 10.11 -1.99 -19.87
CA ARG A 78 11.07 -1.07 -20.50
C ARG A 78 11.75 -0.07 -19.55
N ARG A 79 11.25 0.07 -18.32
CA ARG A 79 11.72 1.06 -17.32
C ARG A 79 12.40 0.46 -16.10
N GLN A 80 12.58 -0.85 -16.07
CA GLN A 80 13.31 -1.55 -15.01
C GLN A 80 14.75 -1.76 -15.44
#